data_AF-A0A7R9TE97-F1
#
_entry.id   AF-A0A7R9TE97-F1
#
_cell.length_a   1.000
_cell.length_b   1.000
_cell.length_c   1.000
_cell.angle_alpha   90.00
_cell.angle_beta   90.00
_cell.angle_gamma   90.00
#
_symmetry.space_group_name_H-M   'P 1'
#
loop_
_entity.id
_entity.type
_entity.pdbx_description
1 polymer ?
#
loop_
_entity_poly.entity_id
_entity_poly.type
_entity_poly.pdbx_seq_one_letter_code
_entity_poly.pdbx_strand_id
1 'polypeptide(L)'
;ASPDRDRPGLYGLVGLHAPEDFARLTREATTTSTSLVASIAKDWSLDRLTRDGGGNGGAARVVTDLDEISDVVCAVVDVAEVCRNTHPDERWVRAAERAYIDLQQHVGNLNADRSLYDALRAADDGGASSAAVDDEDDAII
;
A
#
# COMPACT_ATOMS: atom_id res chain seq x y z
N ALA A 1 6.27 8.44 23.80
CA ALA A 1 5.94 7.14 23.16
C ALA A 1 6.50 6.03 24.04
N SER A 2 5.78 4.93 24.26
CA SER A 2 6.30 3.79 25.03
C SER A 2 7.48 3.14 24.28
N PRO A 3 8.55 2.73 24.98
CA PRO A 3 9.79 2.23 24.36
C PRO A 3 9.64 0.92 23.57
N ASP A 4 8.48 0.25 23.64
CA ASP A 4 8.21 -1.00 22.92
C ASP A 4 7.69 -0.80 21.50
N ARG A 5 7.29 0.42 21.11
CA ARG A 5 6.62 0.67 19.82
C ARG A 5 7.47 0.35 18.58
N ASP A 6 8.78 0.38 18.71
CA ASP A 6 9.71 0.20 17.59
C ASP A 6 10.28 -1.23 17.53
N ARG A 7 9.79 -2.13 18.40
CA ARG A 7 10.29 -3.52 18.47
C ARG A 7 9.29 -4.49 17.85
N PRO A 8 9.75 -5.61 17.25
CA PRO A 8 8.86 -6.67 16.80
C PRO A 8 8.04 -7.23 17.96
N GLY A 9 6.73 -7.32 17.76
CA GLY A 9 5.76 -7.89 18.68
C GLY A 9 5.25 -9.26 18.23
N LEU A 10 3.97 -9.54 18.52
CA LEU A 10 3.31 -10.78 18.14
C LEU A 10 3.37 -10.99 16.61
N TYR A 11 3.69 -12.22 16.18
CA TYR A 11 3.93 -12.60 14.78
C TYR A 11 5.00 -11.77 14.05
N GLY A 12 5.87 -11.06 14.79
CA GLY A 12 6.90 -10.21 14.21
C GLY A 12 6.43 -8.81 13.79
N LEU A 13 5.15 -8.48 13.99
CA LEU A 13 4.64 -7.15 13.66
C LEU A 13 5.16 -6.12 14.65
N VAL A 14 5.84 -5.09 14.13
CA VAL A 14 6.42 -4.02 14.96
C VAL A 14 5.33 -3.31 15.74
N GLY A 15 5.53 -3.19 17.06
CA GLY A 15 4.62 -2.52 17.96
C GLY A 15 3.33 -3.28 18.29
N LEU A 16 3.17 -4.56 17.91
CA LEU A 16 2.00 -5.37 18.30
C LEU A 16 2.26 -6.13 19.62
N HIS A 17 2.06 -5.49 20.77
CA HIS A 17 2.38 -6.07 22.09
C HIS A 17 1.14 -6.38 22.95
N ALA A 18 0.00 -5.79 22.63
CA ALA A 18 -1.29 -6.05 23.25
C ALA A 18 -2.43 -6.10 22.21
N PRO A 19 -3.59 -6.71 22.51
CA PRO A 19 -4.74 -6.72 21.60
C PRO A 19 -5.14 -5.32 21.12
N GLU A 20 -5.07 -4.33 22.00
CA GLU A 20 -5.44 -2.94 21.71
C GLU A 20 -4.51 -2.27 20.68
N ASP A 21 -3.31 -2.82 20.47
CA ASP A 21 -2.38 -2.33 19.46
C ASP A 21 -2.90 -2.54 18.04
N PHE A 22 -3.70 -3.58 17.78
CA PHE A 22 -4.34 -3.76 16.47
C PHE A 22 -5.15 -2.52 16.06
N ALA A 23 -5.97 -1.98 16.96
CA ALA A 23 -6.77 -0.80 16.67
C ALA A 23 -5.89 0.43 16.38
N ARG A 24 -4.74 0.55 17.05
CA ARG A 24 -3.78 1.61 16.79
C ARG A 24 -3.08 1.44 15.44
N LEU A 25 -2.55 0.25 15.18
CA LEU A 25 -1.83 -0.09 13.96
C LEU A 25 -2.73 0.06 12.73
N THR A 26 -4.00 -0.35 12.81
CA THR A 26 -5.00 -0.07 11.78
C THR A 26 -5.15 1.43 11.52
N ARG A 27 -5.30 2.27 12.56
CA ARG A 27 -5.40 3.73 12.37
C ARG A 27 -4.14 4.33 11.76
N GLU A 28 -2.96 3.86 12.19
CA GLU A 28 -1.67 4.32 11.67
C GLU A 28 -1.51 3.93 10.19
N ALA A 29 -1.83 2.69 9.82
CA ALA A 29 -1.83 2.21 8.43
C ALA A 29 -2.82 3.00 7.56
N THR A 30 -4.07 3.17 8.00
CA THR A 30 -5.07 3.97 7.28
C THR A 30 -4.62 5.43 7.09
N THR A 31 -4.09 6.06 8.14
CA THR A 31 -3.63 7.46 8.07
C THR A 31 -2.47 7.62 7.09
N THR A 32 -1.51 6.70 7.13
CA THR A 32 -0.34 6.70 6.24
C THR A 32 -0.78 6.49 4.80
N SER A 33 -1.59 5.45 4.55
CA SER A 33 -2.17 5.17 3.24
C SER A 33 -2.96 6.36 2.68
N THR A 34 -3.86 6.97 3.45
CA THR A 34 -4.60 8.16 3.01
C THR A 34 -3.69 9.34 2.69
N SER A 35 -2.59 9.52 3.43
CA SER A 35 -1.61 10.58 3.16
C SER A 35 -0.86 10.35 1.84
N LEU A 36 -0.52 9.09 1.54
CA LEU A 36 0.10 8.69 0.27
C LEU A 36 -0.85 8.90 -0.90
N VAL A 37 -2.13 8.52 -0.77
CA VAL A 37 -3.17 8.81 -1.78
C VAL A 37 -3.26 10.32 -2.04
N ALA A 38 -3.25 11.15 -0.99
CA ALA A 38 -3.27 12.60 -1.15
C ALA A 38 -1.99 13.13 -1.83
N SER A 39 -0.83 12.52 -1.59
CA SER A 39 0.41 12.85 -2.31
C SER A 39 0.28 12.51 -3.78
N ILE A 40 -0.11 11.27 -4.12
CA ILE A 40 -0.31 10.83 -5.51
C ILE A 40 -1.25 11.79 -6.24
N ALA A 41 -2.41 12.12 -5.65
CA ALA A 41 -3.39 13.02 -6.25
C ALA A 41 -2.84 14.43 -6.47
N LYS A 42 -2.04 14.95 -5.52
CA LYS A 42 -1.42 16.27 -5.61
C LYS A 42 -0.33 16.29 -6.68
N ASP A 43 0.61 15.35 -6.62
CA ASP A 43 1.74 15.25 -7.54
C ASP A 43 1.26 15.08 -8.98
N TRP A 44 0.24 14.25 -9.18
CA TRP A 44 -0.44 14.08 -10.46
C TRP A 44 -1.12 15.35 -10.97
N SER A 45 -1.84 16.07 -10.10
CA SER A 45 -2.51 17.33 -10.46
C SER A 45 -1.49 18.39 -10.93
N LEU A 46 -0.33 18.46 -10.27
CA LEU A 46 0.77 19.35 -10.63
C LEU A 46 1.45 18.95 -11.95
N ASP A 47 1.74 17.67 -12.16
CA ASP A 47 2.39 17.17 -13.37
C ASP A 47 1.52 17.44 -14.62
N ARG A 48 0.21 17.19 -14.52
CA ARG A 48 -0.78 17.48 -15.56
C ARG A 48 -0.85 18.96 -15.95
N LEU A 49 -0.53 19.89 -15.04
CA LEU A 49 -0.50 21.34 -15.29
C LEU A 49 0.77 21.80 -16.02
N THR A 50 1.88 21.07 -15.91
CA THR A 50 3.17 21.50 -16.47
C THR A 50 3.42 21.06 -17.92
N ARG A 51 2.57 20.18 -18.48
CA ARG A 51 2.38 19.90 -19.91
C ARG A 51 3.62 19.49 -20.74
N ASP A 52 4.80 19.37 -20.14
CA ASP A 52 6.00 18.69 -20.67
C ASP A 52 6.08 17.29 -20.03
N GLY A 53 5.18 16.40 -20.45
CA GLY A 53 5.05 15.04 -19.94
C GLY A 53 6.20 14.12 -20.33
N GLY A 54 7.35 14.23 -19.66
CA GLY A 54 8.56 13.51 -20.08
C GLY A 54 9.50 13.05 -18.96
N GLY A 55 9.04 12.98 -17.72
CA GLY A 55 9.86 12.49 -16.61
C GLY A 55 9.46 11.08 -16.17
N ASN A 56 10.29 10.07 -16.44
CA ASN A 56 10.17 8.72 -15.83
C ASN A 56 10.08 8.76 -14.29
N GLY A 57 10.51 9.87 -13.66
CA GLY A 57 10.43 10.08 -12.21
C GLY A 57 9.01 10.23 -11.65
N GLY A 58 8.04 10.73 -12.43
CA GLY A 58 6.64 10.85 -11.97
C GLY A 58 5.95 9.49 -11.90
N ALA A 59 6.12 8.67 -12.94
CA ALA A 59 5.60 7.31 -13.01
C ALA A 59 6.20 6.41 -11.92
N ALA A 60 7.53 6.44 -11.76
CA ALA A 60 8.22 5.69 -10.72
C ALA A 60 7.74 6.06 -9.31
N ARG A 61 7.45 7.34 -9.07
CA ARG A 61 6.94 7.81 -7.77
C ARG A 61 5.51 7.34 -7.50
N VAL A 62 4.61 7.37 -8.49
CA VAL A 62 3.25 6.83 -8.33
C VAL A 62 3.29 5.34 -7.97
N VAL A 63 4.11 4.55 -8.66
CA VAL A 63 4.25 3.13 -8.36
C VAL A 63 4.87 2.91 -6.97
N THR A 64 5.88 3.70 -6.60
CA THR A 64 6.49 3.63 -5.25
C THR A 64 5.50 3.97 -4.14
N ASP A 65 4.69 5.01 -4.32
CA ASP A 65 3.70 5.40 -3.31
C ASP A 65 2.56 4.36 -3.20
N LEU A 66 2.19 3.70 -4.31
CA LEU A 66 1.25 2.57 -4.29
C LEU A 66 1.82 1.33 -3.58
N ASP A 67 3.09 1.03 -3.82
CA ASP A 67 3.81 -0.07 -3.14
C ASP A 67 3.84 0.17 -1.62
N GLU A 68 4.18 1.39 -1.19
CA GLU A 68 4.16 1.77 0.23
C GLU A 68 2.74 1.68 0.83
N ILE A 69 1.69 2.06 0.08
CA ILE A 69 0.30 1.85 0.52
C ILE A 69 0.02 0.37 0.80
N SER A 70 0.43 -0.50 -0.13
CA SER A 70 0.28 -1.95 0.03
C SER A 70 1.06 -2.46 1.24
N ASP A 71 2.33 -2.06 1.40
CA ASP A 71 3.17 -2.49 2.51
C ASP A 71 2.57 -2.14 3.88
N VAL A 72 2.14 -0.89 4.08
CA VAL A 72 1.61 -0.48 5.40
C VAL A 72 0.28 -1.15 5.74
N VAL A 73 -0.54 -1.47 4.74
CA VAL A 73 -1.82 -2.15 4.95
C VAL A 73 -1.62 -3.65 5.15
N CYS A 74 -0.87 -4.31 4.26
CA CYS A 74 -0.60 -5.75 4.31
C CYS A 74 0.15 -6.16 5.57
N ALA A 75 1.09 -5.33 6.06
CA ALA A 75 1.78 -5.58 7.33
C ALA A 75 0.81 -5.86 8.49
N VAL A 76 -0.33 -5.18 8.54
CA VAL A 76 -1.34 -5.38 9.60
C VAL A 76 -2.35 -6.45 9.22
N VAL A 77 -2.81 -6.49 7.95
CA VAL A 77 -3.81 -7.46 7.48
C VAL A 77 -3.31 -8.88 7.62
N ASP A 78 -2.11 -9.18 7.12
CA ASP A 78 -1.56 -10.54 7.12
C ASP A 78 -1.44 -11.09 8.55
N VAL A 79 -1.00 -10.23 9.46
CA VAL A 79 -0.85 -10.55 10.89
C VAL A 79 -2.20 -10.69 11.57
N ALA A 80 -3.18 -9.85 11.23
CA ALA A 80 -4.55 -9.99 11.70
C ALA A 80 -5.17 -11.31 11.22
N GLU A 81 -4.93 -11.71 9.98
CA GLU A 81 -5.39 -12.98 9.42
C GLU A 81 -4.81 -14.20 10.12
N VAL A 82 -3.51 -14.20 10.40
CA VAL A 82 -2.88 -15.26 11.18
C VAL A 82 -3.45 -15.26 12.60
N CYS A 83 -3.51 -14.10 13.25
CA CYS A 83 -3.92 -13.98 14.65
C CYS A 83 -5.34 -14.49 14.90
N ARG A 84 -6.32 -14.10 14.06
CA ARG A 84 -7.72 -14.52 14.22
C ARG A 84 -7.95 -16.02 14.10
N ASN A 85 -7.05 -16.73 13.40
CA ASN A 85 -7.15 -18.17 13.16
C ASN A 85 -6.31 -19.01 14.13
N THR A 86 -5.33 -18.41 14.82
CA THR A 86 -4.29 -19.18 15.54
C THR A 86 -4.09 -18.78 16.99
N HIS A 87 -4.48 -17.57 17.40
CA HIS A 87 -4.19 -17.11 18.75
C HIS A 87 -5.13 -17.76 19.79
N PRO A 88 -4.63 -18.27 20.93
CA PRO A 88 -5.45 -18.99 21.91
C PRO A 88 -6.32 -18.07 22.78
N ASP A 89 -5.97 -16.80 22.92
CA ASP A 89 -6.75 -15.81 23.68
C ASP A 89 -7.75 -15.08 22.76
N GLU A 90 -9.04 -15.16 23.09
CA GLU A 90 -10.14 -14.54 22.36
C GLU A 90 -10.03 -13.01 22.26
N ARG A 91 -9.36 -12.33 23.20
CA ARG A 91 -9.18 -10.87 23.14
C ARG A 91 -8.37 -10.48 21.91
N TRP A 92 -7.30 -11.24 21.65
CA TRP A 92 -6.47 -11.08 20.47
C TRP A 92 -7.23 -11.41 19.20
N VAL A 93 -7.98 -12.53 19.18
CA VAL A 93 -8.80 -12.93 18.04
C VAL A 93 -9.82 -11.85 17.67
N ARG A 94 -10.56 -11.31 18.65
CA ARG A 94 -11.56 -10.25 18.41
C ARG A 94 -10.91 -8.94 17.91
N ALA A 95 -9.77 -8.56 18.48
CA ALA A 95 -9.05 -7.36 18.05
C ALA A 95 -8.49 -7.51 16.62
N ALA A 96 -7.93 -8.66 16.29
CA ALA A 96 -7.44 -9.00 14.96
C ALA A 96 -8.58 -9.04 13.93
N GLU A 97 -9.70 -9.71 14.24
CA GLU A 97 -10.88 -9.75 13.37
C GLU A 97 -11.39 -8.33 13.07
N ARG A 98 -11.41 -7.45 14.08
CA ARG A 98 -11.82 -6.06 13.88
C ARG A 98 -10.85 -5.30 12.96
N ALA A 99 -9.55 -5.42 13.20
CA ALA A 99 -8.52 -4.80 12.37
C ALA A 99 -8.59 -5.30 10.91
N TYR A 100 -8.80 -6.60 10.72
CA TYR A 100 -8.99 -7.22 9.42
C TYR A 100 -10.20 -6.62 8.70
N ILE A 101 -11.38 -6.59 9.32
CA ILE A 101 -12.58 -6.02 8.70
C ILE A 101 -12.39 -4.56 8.31
N ASP A 102 -11.87 -3.75 9.24
CA ASP A 102 -11.67 -2.31 9.00
C ASP A 102 -10.67 -2.06 7.85
N LEU A 103 -9.56 -2.82 7.78
CA LEU A 103 -8.57 -2.69 6.71
C LEU A 103 -9.03 -3.27 5.38
N GLN A 104 -9.78 -4.37 5.36
CA GLN A 104 -10.35 -4.90 4.11
C GLN A 104 -11.38 -3.93 3.51
N GLN A 105 -12.15 -3.23 4.35
CA GLN A 105 -13.00 -2.14 3.89
C GLN A 105 -12.18 -0.98 3.31
N HIS A 106 -11.08 -0.61 3.98
CA HIS A 106 -10.16 0.43 3.48
C HIS A 106 -9.55 0.05 2.13
N VAL A 107 -9.06 -1.19 1.96
CA VAL A 107 -8.56 -1.74 0.69
C VAL A 107 -9.64 -1.70 -0.39
N GLY A 108 -10.88 -2.08 -0.05
CA GLY A 108 -12.00 -1.98 -0.98
C GLY A 108 -12.21 -0.56 -1.51
N ASN A 109 -12.06 0.45 -0.65
CA ASN A 109 -12.15 1.86 -1.06
C ASN A 109 -10.96 2.28 -1.92
N LEU A 110 -9.72 1.90 -1.55
CA LEU A 110 -8.50 2.19 -2.32
C LEU A 110 -8.59 1.61 -3.74
N ASN A 111 -8.99 0.35 -3.85
CA ASN A 111 -9.11 -0.34 -5.14
C ASN A 111 -10.22 0.23 -6.05
N ALA A 112 -11.18 0.95 -5.47
CA ALA A 112 -12.25 1.64 -6.19
C ALA A 112 -11.95 3.13 -6.42
N ASP A 113 -10.80 3.64 -5.97
CA ASP A 113 -10.46 5.05 -6.07
C ASP A 113 -10.05 5.43 -7.50
N ARG A 114 -10.86 6.29 -8.13
CA ARG A 114 -10.64 6.74 -9.51
C ARG A 114 -9.39 7.60 -9.67
N SER A 115 -8.99 8.34 -8.64
CA SER A 115 -7.80 9.19 -8.72
C SER A 115 -6.52 8.36 -8.77
N LEU A 116 -6.47 7.26 -8.01
CA LEU A 116 -5.38 6.28 -8.07
C LEU A 116 -5.32 5.60 -9.44
N TYR A 117 -6.49 5.18 -9.97
CA TYR A 117 -6.57 4.61 -11.30
C TYR A 117 -6.05 5.57 -12.39
N ASP A 118 -6.51 6.83 -12.38
CA ASP A 118 -6.11 7.82 -13.37
C ASP A 118 -4.59 8.13 -13.30
N ALA A 119 -4.04 8.19 -12.09
CA ALA A 119 -2.60 8.41 -11.88
C ALA A 119 -1.76 7.23 -12.38
N LEU A 120 -2.16 6.00 -12.05
CA LEU A 120 -1.44 4.80 -12.49
C LEU A 120 -1.52 4.60 -14.01
N ARG A 121 -2.70 4.80 -14.61
CA ARG A 121 -2.87 4.70 -16.07
C ARG A 121 -1.95 5.68 -16.80
N ALA A 122 -1.82 6.90 -16.29
CA ALA A 122 -0.96 7.89 -16.90
C ALA A 122 0.53 7.57 -16.71
N ALA A 123 0.91 7.02 -15.55
CA ALA A 123 2.26 6.52 -15.31
C ALA A 123 2.63 5.41 -16.32
N ASP A 124 1.69 4.52 -16.63
CA ASP A 124 1.85 3.45 -17.61
C ASP A 124 1.94 3.98 -19.06
N ASP A 125 1.02 4.87 -19.45
CA ASP A 125 1.03 5.52 -20.78
C ASP A 125 2.35 6.30 -21.01
N GLY A 126 2.96 6.87 -19.95
CA GLY A 126 4.26 7.57 -20.00
C GLY A 126 5.49 6.65 -20.01
N GLY A 127 5.34 5.38 -19.59
CA GLY A 127 6.38 4.34 -19.62
C GLY A 127 6.49 3.61 -20.96
N ALA A 128 5.47 3.69 -21.82
CA ALA A 128 5.40 3.00 -23.11
C ALA A 128 6.34 3.53 -24.22
N SER A 129 7.23 4.50 -23.93
CA SER A 129 8.25 4.99 -24.86
C SER A 129 9.68 4.59 -24.44
N SER A 130 9.94 3.32 -24.13
CA SER A 130 11.32 2.81 -24.00
C SER A 130 11.50 1.30 -24.23
N ALA A 131 10.53 0.59 -24.80
CA ALA A 131 10.74 -0.79 -25.24
C ALA A 131 10.71 -0.85 -26.77
N ALA A 132 11.80 -0.42 -27.40
CA ALA A 132 12.20 -1.00 -28.67
C ALA A 132 12.43 -2.49 -28.37
N VAL A 133 11.48 -3.32 -28.77
CA VAL A 133 11.68 -4.76 -28.82
C VAL A 133 12.65 -4.97 -29.98
N ASP A 134 13.93 -5.14 -29.64
CA ASP A 134 14.92 -5.67 -30.58
C ASP A 134 14.45 -7.09 -30.96
N ASP A 135 13.88 -7.17 -32.16
CA ASP A 135 13.40 -8.38 -32.80
C ASP A 135 14.63 -9.18 -33.27
N GLU A 136 15.34 -9.84 -32.34
CA GLU A 136 16.27 -10.93 -32.66
C GLU A 136 15.54 -12.27 -32.48
N ASP A 137 14.60 -12.56 -33.38
CA ASP A 137 14.21 -13.95 -33.66
C ASP A 137 15.18 -14.52 -34.71
N ASP A 138 16.28 -15.03 -34.17
CA ASP A 138 17.27 -15.85 -34.83
C ASP A 138 16.61 -17.10 -35.45
N ALA A 139 16.72 -17.17 -36.76
CA ALA A 139 16.79 -18.35 -37.62
C ALA A 139 16.69 -19.73 -36.92
N ILE A 140 15.53 -20.37 -37.07
CA ILE A 140 15.43 -21.83 -37.22
C ILE A 140 14.54 -22.13 -38.43
N ILE A 141 15.16 -22.28 -39.60
CA ILE A 141 14.72 -23.19 -40.69
C ILE A 141 15.98 -23.84 -41.25
#